data_AF-A0A2X5NEN8-F1
#
_entry.id   AF-A0A2X5NEN8-F1
#
_cell.length_a   1.000
_cell.length_b   1.000
_cell.length_c   1.000
_cell.angle_alpha   90.00
_cell.angle_beta   90.00
_cell.angle_gamma   90.00
#
_symmetry.space_group_name_H-M   'P 1'
#
loop_
_entity.id
_entity.type
_entity.pdbx_description
1 polymer ?
#
loop_
_entity_poly.entity_id
_entity_poly.type
_entity_poly.pdbx_seq_one_letter_code
_entity_poly.pdbx_strand_id
1 'polypeptide(L)'
;MIPATKRSLSSEEKQAAVAYLSAVSSSRHPFLALFNRSNVSKEPVFTLRSHKVYSLNYPITRYGLSTSSPQQWRYYLDTIEIHLPPLWEQFITAENTIELIPAGNILLVIALNGHQLADYFQETSESTRHLPLNSPASIRKEKSSNIELLQIRRETPEEHQLSRPDGTTEAFIICLALLVLFLSQLVPPGLLLWLVVPALLVITGCLWSMFRPARLSDFKEIHCMRGLPKRWGLFGESNQEQSNISLGVIDLHYPDYWMPYIQHDLGKETEIDIDTERRVIRQGRFLSLHDECREFPVQRWRKNAVLAGGALLVLIMMASWSRWECLLN
;
A
#
# COMPACT_ATOMS: atom_id res chain seq x y z
N MET A 1 -4.85 26.29 -33.37
CA MET A 1 -4.60 25.55 -34.63
C MET A 1 -3.11 25.62 -34.91
N ILE A 2 -2.40 24.49 -34.85
CA ILE A 2 -0.95 24.47 -35.10
C ILE A 2 -0.74 24.69 -36.61
N PRO A 3 0.06 25.68 -37.05
CA PRO A 3 0.38 25.86 -38.45
C PRO A 3 1.19 24.64 -38.92
N ALA A 4 0.58 23.81 -39.76
CA ALA A 4 1.19 22.59 -40.28
C ALA A 4 1.26 22.64 -41.81
N THR A 5 2.47 22.52 -42.34
CA THR A 5 2.72 22.42 -43.78
C THR A 5 2.46 20.98 -44.22
N LYS A 6 1.73 20.80 -45.32
CA LYS A 6 1.34 19.46 -45.80
C LYS A 6 2.20 19.05 -46.98
N ARG A 7 2.82 17.87 -46.91
CA ARG A 7 3.61 17.25 -47.99
C ARG A 7 3.09 15.84 -48.29
N SER A 8 3.30 15.34 -49.50
CA SER A 8 3.04 13.94 -49.85
C SER A 8 4.24 13.04 -49.48
N LEU A 9 3.94 11.86 -48.96
CA LEU A 9 4.92 10.87 -48.56
C LEU A 9 5.69 10.29 -49.76
N SER A 10 7.02 10.15 -49.63
CA SER A 10 7.85 9.42 -50.61
C SER A 10 7.66 7.90 -50.52
N SER A 11 7.92 7.18 -51.61
CA SER A 11 7.80 5.71 -51.63
C SER A 11 8.81 5.04 -50.69
N GLU A 12 9.98 5.65 -50.51
CA GLU A 12 11.05 5.16 -49.61
C GLU A 12 10.66 5.34 -48.14
N GLU A 13 10.21 6.55 -47.77
CA GLU A 13 9.68 6.86 -46.42
C GLU A 13 8.51 5.94 -46.04
N LYS A 14 7.66 5.60 -47.03
CA LYS A 14 6.56 4.66 -46.84
C LYS A 14 7.06 3.27 -46.48
N GLN A 15 8.06 2.76 -47.20
CA GLN A 15 8.61 1.44 -46.95
C GLN A 15 9.31 1.38 -45.59
N ALA A 16 10.06 2.43 -45.22
CA ALA A 16 10.68 2.57 -43.91
C ALA A 16 9.64 2.61 -42.78
N ALA A 17 8.57 3.40 -42.93
CA ALA A 17 7.49 3.46 -41.94
C ALA A 17 6.78 2.12 -41.76
N VAL A 18 6.49 1.40 -42.85
CA VAL A 18 5.88 0.06 -42.78
C VAL A 18 6.82 -0.94 -42.11
N ALA A 19 8.10 -0.94 -42.47
CA ALA A 19 9.12 -1.79 -41.85
C ALA A 19 9.23 -1.51 -40.34
N TYR A 20 9.30 -0.25 -39.95
CA TYR A 20 9.36 0.17 -38.55
C TYR A 20 8.11 -0.28 -37.77
N LEU A 21 6.91 -0.05 -38.31
CA LEU A 21 5.67 -0.48 -37.68
C LEU A 21 5.59 -2.00 -37.50
N SER A 22 6.08 -2.77 -38.48
CA SER A 22 6.14 -4.23 -38.41
C SER A 22 7.16 -4.76 -37.38
N ALA A 23 8.27 -4.03 -37.18
CA ALA A 23 9.26 -4.34 -36.16
C ALA A 23 8.75 -4.03 -34.75
N VAL A 24 8.07 -2.89 -34.58
CA VAL A 24 7.45 -2.50 -33.29
C VAL A 24 6.31 -3.45 -32.93
N SER A 25 5.50 -3.92 -33.90
CA SER A 25 4.46 -4.90 -33.64
C SER A 25 5.03 -6.29 -33.32
N SER A 26 6.13 -6.72 -33.96
CA SER A 26 6.79 -8.00 -33.64
C SER A 26 7.51 -7.99 -32.29
N SER A 27 8.10 -6.85 -31.89
CA SER A 27 8.70 -6.67 -30.57
C SER A 27 7.67 -6.70 -29.44
N ARG A 28 6.38 -6.58 -29.75
CA ARG A 28 5.27 -6.70 -28.81
C ARG A 28 4.70 -8.11 -28.94
N HIS A 29 5.00 -9.01 -28.00
CA HIS A 29 4.32 -10.29 -27.59
C HIS A 29 5.37 -11.39 -27.25
N PRO A 30 5.20 -12.33 -26.27
CA PRO A 30 3.98 -12.84 -25.63
C PRO A 30 4.03 -13.04 -24.08
N PHE A 31 4.98 -12.48 -23.32
CA PHE A 31 5.08 -12.78 -21.87
C PHE A 31 4.00 -12.11 -21.00
N LEU A 32 3.35 -11.05 -21.49
CA LEU A 32 2.34 -10.28 -20.73
C LEU A 32 0.89 -10.67 -21.04
N ALA A 33 0.64 -11.55 -22.02
CA ALA A 33 -0.71 -11.96 -22.40
C ALA A 33 -1.37 -12.89 -21.35
N LEU A 34 -0.60 -13.48 -20.45
CA LEU A 34 -1.10 -14.40 -19.42
C LEU A 34 -1.62 -13.70 -18.15
N PHE A 35 -1.19 -12.47 -17.89
CA PHE A 35 -1.46 -11.78 -16.60
C PHE A 35 -2.39 -10.57 -16.71
N ASN A 36 -2.76 -10.12 -17.92
CA ASN A 36 -3.48 -8.86 -18.07
C ASN A 36 -4.63 -8.95 -19.09
N ARG A 37 -5.68 -9.70 -18.74
CA ARG A 37 -6.88 -9.86 -19.59
C ARG A 37 -7.80 -8.63 -19.62
N SER A 38 -7.56 -7.61 -18.79
CA SER A 38 -8.46 -6.46 -18.62
C SER A 38 -8.03 -5.15 -19.29
N ASN A 39 -6.79 -5.03 -19.81
CA ASN A 39 -6.27 -3.78 -20.39
C ASN A 39 -5.86 -3.86 -21.88
N VAL A 40 -6.19 -4.94 -22.58
CA VAL A 40 -5.90 -5.14 -24.02
C VAL A 40 -6.63 -4.10 -24.92
N SER A 41 -7.59 -3.36 -24.38
CA SER A 41 -8.49 -2.48 -25.14
C SER A 41 -7.96 -1.08 -25.46
N LYS A 42 -6.78 -0.65 -24.98
CA LYS A 42 -6.28 0.74 -25.19
C LYS A 42 -4.89 0.83 -25.79
N GLU A 43 -4.37 -0.25 -26.36
CA GLU A 43 -3.08 -0.20 -27.05
C GLU A 43 -3.28 0.19 -28.53
N PRO A 44 -2.53 1.19 -29.03
CA PRO A 44 -2.76 1.76 -30.35
C PRO A 44 -2.43 0.76 -31.46
N VAL A 45 -3.44 0.43 -32.27
CA VAL A 45 -3.24 -0.34 -33.50
C VAL A 45 -2.67 0.60 -34.56
N PHE A 46 -1.37 0.46 -34.83
CA PHE A 46 -0.71 1.25 -35.86
C PHE A 46 -1.08 0.73 -37.26
N THR A 47 -1.89 1.48 -37.99
CA THR A 47 -2.19 1.22 -39.40
C THR A 47 -1.89 2.47 -40.22
N LEU A 48 -1.07 2.34 -41.25
CA LEU A 48 -0.76 3.46 -42.15
C LEU A 48 -2.02 3.79 -42.97
N ARG A 49 -2.75 4.83 -42.59
CA ARG A 49 -4.02 5.21 -43.23
C ARG A 49 -3.92 6.36 -44.22
N SER A 50 -2.84 7.15 -44.17
CA SER A 50 -2.70 8.35 -45.00
C SER A 50 -1.31 8.51 -45.61
N HIS A 51 -1.27 9.11 -46.79
CA HIS A 51 -0.05 9.51 -47.49
C HIS A 51 0.29 10.99 -47.29
N LYS A 52 -0.36 11.64 -46.31
CA LYS A 52 -0.12 13.05 -45.96
C LYS A 52 0.87 13.12 -44.80
N VAL A 53 1.94 13.86 -45.01
CA VAL A 53 2.93 14.24 -44.02
C VAL A 53 2.58 15.64 -43.52
N TYR A 54 2.53 15.80 -42.20
CA TYR A 54 2.36 17.09 -41.54
C TYR A 54 3.71 17.53 -40.98
N SER A 55 4.26 18.63 -41.51
CA SER A 55 5.48 19.26 -41.02
C SER A 55 5.10 20.42 -40.09
N LEU A 56 5.64 20.42 -38.88
CA LEU A 56 5.39 21.42 -37.86
C LEU A 56 6.66 21.74 -37.06
N ASN A 57 6.78 22.98 -36.59
CA ASN A 57 7.78 23.37 -35.60
C ASN A 57 7.11 23.47 -34.24
N TYR A 58 7.40 22.53 -33.33
CA TYR A 58 6.70 22.48 -32.03
C TYR A 58 7.51 21.76 -30.93
N PRO A 59 7.40 22.19 -29.66
CA PRO A 59 8.04 21.50 -28.54
C PRO A 59 7.38 20.15 -28.24
N ILE A 60 8.18 19.13 -27.91
CA ILE A 60 7.69 17.80 -27.50
C ILE A 60 7.68 17.72 -25.98
N THR A 61 6.56 17.29 -25.41
CA THR A 61 6.44 17.03 -23.96
C THR A 61 6.48 15.53 -23.69
N ARG A 62 7.14 15.13 -22.59
CA ARG A 62 7.29 13.73 -22.17
C ARG A 62 6.58 13.47 -20.85
N TYR A 63 5.84 12.37 -20.77
CA TYR A 63 5.23 11.88 -19.53
C TYR A 63 5.64 10.44 -19.27
N GLY A 64 6.15 10.17 -18.08
CA GLY A 64 6.41 8.81 -17.61
C GLY A 64 5.16 8.23 -16.95
N LEU A 65 4.80 7.00 -17.29
CA LEU A 65 3.77 6.26 -16.55
C LEU A 65 4.44 5.49 -15.42
N SER A 66 4.00 5.72 -14.18
CA SER A 66 4.49 5.03 -12.98
C SER A 66 4.01 3.58 -12.87
N THR A 67 3.12 3.13 -13.77
CA THR A 67 2.52 1.81 -13.71
C THR A 67 3.17 0.85 -14.71
N SER A 68 3.86 -0.15 -14.18
CA SER A 68 4.20 -1.44 -14.80
C SER A 68 5.40 -1.59 -15.75
N SER A 69 6.08 -0.53 -16.20
CA SER A 69 7.44 -0.69 -16.77
C SER A 69 8.31 0.57 -16.63
N PRO A 70 9.57 0.45 -16.17
CA PRO A 70 10.43 1.61 -15.87
C PRO A 70 10.97 2.38 -17.08
N GLN A 71 10.52 2.08 -18.30
CA GLN A 71 11.06 2.66 -19.55
C GLN A 71 9.99 2.94 -20.63
N GLN A 72 8.73 3.16 -20.25
CA GLN A 72 7.70 3.54 -21.23
C GLN A 72 7.34 5.03 -21.11
N TRP A 73 7.95 5.84 -21.97
CA TRP A 73 7.63 7.26 -22.12
C TRP A 73 6.47 7.44 -23.10
N ARG A 74 5.58 8.39 -22.80
CA ARG A 74 4.58 8.88 -23.74
C ARG A 74 4.92 10.30 -24.17
N TYR A 75 4.85 10.54 -25.47
CA TYR A 75 5.21 11.81 -26.09
C TYR A 75 3.94 12.53 -26.53
N TYR A 76 3.87 13.84 -26.25
CA TYR A 76 2.73 14.67 -26.60
C TYR A 76 3.18 15.94 -27.31
N LEU A 77 2.44 16.27 -28.36
CA LEU A 77 2.41 17.60 -28.96
C LEU A 77 1.19 18.32 -28.42
N ASP A 78 1.41 19.16 -27.41
CA ASP A 78 0.37 19.89 -26.67
C ASP A 78 -0.61 18.95 -25.97
N THR A 79 -1.63 18.48 -26.70
CA THR A 79 -2.69 17.57 -26.24
C THR A 79 -2.77 16.27 -27.05
N ILE A 80 -2.01 16.16 -28.15
CA ILE A 80 -2.07 15.03 -29.08
C ILE A 80 -0.94 14.06 -28.76
N GLU A 81 -1.29 12.80 -28.50
CA GLU A 81 -0.33 11.72 -28.29
C GLU A 81 0.38 11.38 -29.61
N ILE A 82 1.71 11.32 -29.54
CA ILE A 82 2.59 10.96 -30.65
C ILE A 82 3.47 9.77 -30.29
N HIS A 83 3.82 8.98 -31.30
CA HIS A 83 4.77 7.88 -31.18
C HIS A 83 6.12 8.32 -31.73
N LEU A 84 7.11 8.38 -30.84
CA LEU A 84 8.50 8.70 -31.16
C LEU A 84 9.37 7.43 -31.10
N PRO A 85 10.24 7.19 -32.10
CA PRO A 85 11.25 6.15 -32.00
C PRO A 85 12.21 6.35 -30.81
N PRO A 86 12.56 5.29 -30.05
CA PRO A 86 13.36 5.41 -28.82
C PRO A 86 14.74 6.06 -28.97
N LEU A 87 15.41 5.88 -30.12
CA LEU A 87 16.74 6.48 -30.35
C LEU A 87 16.67 8.00 -30.53
N TRP A 88 15.50 8.55 -30.86
CA TRP A 88 15.33 9.97 -31.12
C TRP A 88 15.06 10.80 -29.87
N GLU A 89 14.99 10.16 -28.70
CA GLU A 89 14.90 10.85 -27.41
C GLU A 89 16.04 11.85 -27.18
N GLN A 90 17.24 11.52 -27.67
CA GLN A 90 18.42 12.37 -27.53
C GLN A 90 18.40 13.61 -28.44
N PHE A 91 17.58 13.61 -29.49
CA PHE A 91 17.50 14.67 -30.48
C PHE A 91 16.37 15.68 -30.21
N ILE A 92 15.69 15.56 -29.05
CA ILE A 92 14.64 16.50 -28.64
C ILE A 92 15.28 17.80 -28.15
N THR A 93 14.91 18.91 -28.78
CA THR A 93 15.31 20.27 -28.41
C THR A 93 14.07 21.13 -28.04
N ALA A 94 14.29 22.40 -27.70
CA ALA A 94 13.21 23.34 -27.37
C ALA A 94 12.31 23.68 -28.57
N GLU A 95 12.87 23.70 -29.79
CA GLU A 95 12.15 23.93 -31.04
C GLU A 95 12.47 22.81 -32.01
N ASN A 96 11.50 21.92 -32.24
CA ASN A 96 11.72 20.73 -33.08
C ASN A 96 10.98 20.85 -34.41
N THR A 97 11.69 20.58 -35.50
CA THR A 97 11.07 20.36 -36.81
C THR A 97 10.63 18.90 -36.91
N ILE A 98 9.32 18.68 -36.89
CA ILE A 98 8.71 17.35 -36.78
C ILE A 98 7.88 17.08 -38.04
N GLU A 99 8.14 15.94 -38.67
CA GLU A 99 7.27 15.40 -39.72
C GLU A 99 6.47 14.22 -39.18
N LEU A 100 5.13 14.31 -39.30
CA LEU A 100 4.19 13.37 -38.73
C LEU A 100 3.34 12.69 -39.79
N ILE A 101 3.02 11.41 -39.57
CA ILE A 101 2.04 10.66 -40.35
C ILE A 101 0.99 10.09 -39.40
N PRO A 102 -0.30 10.14 -39.75
CA PRO A 102 -1.33 9.44 -38.99
C PRO A 102 -1.21 7.91 -39.16
N ALA A 103 -0.92 7.23 -38.06
CA ALA A 103 -0.78 5.78 -37.96
C ALA A 103 -1.85 5.21 -37.00
N GLY A 104 -3.06 4.98 -37.53
CA GLY A 104 -4.21 4.53 -36.73
C GLY A 104 -4.76 5.63 -35.82
N ASN A 105 -4.62 5.43 -34.51
CA ASN A 105 -5.12 6.37 -33.47
C ASN A 105 -4.02 7.28 -32.90
N ILE A 106 -2.78 7.16 -33.37
CA ILE A 106 -1.63 7.95 -32.91
C ILE A 106 -0.88 8.51 -34.13
N LEU A 107 -0.21 9.65 -33.95
CA LEU A 107 0.68 10.20 -34.98
C LEU A 107 2.09 9.62 -34.82
N LEU A 108 2.62 9.04 -35.89
CA LEU A 108 3.99 8.54 -35.94
C LEU A 108 4.92 9.66 -36.43
N VAL A 109 6.01 9.90 -35.71
CA VAL A 109 7.09 10.79 -36.15
C VAL A 109 7.96 10.06 -37.18
N ILE A 110 8.09 10.64 -38.37
CA ILE A 110 8.94 10.10 -39.45
C ILE A 110 10.23 10.89 -39.65
N ALA A 111 10.26 12.14 -39.24
CA ALA A 111 11.48 12.93 -39.20
C ALA A 111 11.47 13.87 -37.99
N LEU A 112 12.63 14.02 -37.39
CA LEU A 112 12.87 14.90 -36.25
C LEU A 112 14.20 15.62 -36.46
N ASN A 113 14.20 16.96 -36.57
CA ASN A 113 15.40 17.78 -36.60
C ASN A 113 16.45 17.36 -37.65
N GLY A 114 15.98 16.88 -38.81
CA GLY A 114 16.83 16.39 -39.91
C GLY A 114 17.13 14.89 -39.89
N HIS A 115 16.83 14.16 -38.79
CA HIS A 115 16.89 12.71 -38.77
C HIS A 115 15.64 12.12 -39.41
N GLN A 116 15.81 11.13 -40.30
CA GLN A 116 14.71 10.47 -41.01
C GLN A 116 14.56 9.01 -40.57
N LEU A 117 13.33 8.50 -40.62
CA LEU A 117 13.02 7.12 -40.25
C LEU A 117 13.69 6.09 -41.16
N ALA A 118 14.08 6.47 -42.38
CA ALA A 118 14.83 5.60 -43.29
C ALA A 118 16.20 5.20 -42.71
N ASP A 119 16.87 6.14 -42.04
CA ASP A 119 18.21 5.93 -41.46
C ASP A 119 18.15 5.21 -40.10
N TYR A 120 16.96 5.13 -39.49
CA TYR A 120 16.75 4.57 -38.16
C TYR A 120 17.30 3.14 -38.00
N PHE A 121 17.15 2.28 -39.01
CA PHE A 121 17.65 0.90 -38.94
C PHE A 121 19.18 0.82 -38.99
N GLN A 122 19.81 1.75 -39.71
CA GLN A 122 21.27 1.89 -39.73
C GLN A 122 21.77 2.44 -38.39
N GLU A 123 21.15 3.50 -37.87
CA GLU A 123 21.45 4.08 -36.54
C GLU A 123 21.27 3.05 -35.40
N THR A 124 20.27 2.18 -35.50
CA THR A 124 20.04 1.08 -34.54
C THR A 124 21.20 0.09 -34.57
N SER A 125 21.67 -0.28 -35.76
CA SER A 125 22.77 -1.23 -35.94
C SER A 125 24.10 -0.66 -35.44
N GLU A 126 24.32 0.65 -35.62
CA GLU A 126 25.49 1.36 -35.13
C GLU A 126 25.46 1.58 -33.60
N SER A 127 24.32 1.99 -33.03
CA SER A 127 24.13 2.09 -31.57
C SER A 127 24.31 0.75 -30.85
N THR A 128 23.89 -0.36 -31.47
CA THR A 128 24.08 -1.70 -30.89
C THR A 128 25.56 -2.13 -30.88
N ARG A 129 26.35 -1.67 -31.88
CA ARG A 129 27.80 -1.91 -31.94
C ARG A 129 28.59 -1.02 -30.98
N HIS A 130 28.07 0.16 -30.67
CA HIS A 130 28.72 1.15 -29.80
C HIS A 130 28.26 1.14 -28.35
N LEU A 131 27.40 0.20 -27.92
CA LEU A 131 27.04 0.05 -26.51
C LEU A 131 28.31 -0.18 -25.67
N PRO A 132 28.80 0.82 -24.92
CA PRO A 132 29.78 0.56 -23.89
C PRO A 132 29.02 -0.19 -22.80
N LEU A 133 29.40 -1.44 -22.58
CA LEU A 133 29.12 -2.13 -21.34
C LEU A 133 29.64 -1.20 -20.22
N ASN A 134 28.72 -0.52 -19.52
CA ASN A 134 28.97 0.49 -18.48
C ASN A 134 29.05 1.95 -18.97
N SER A 135 27.90 2.54 -19.31
CA SER A 135 27.67 3.96 -19.03
C SER A 135 26.55 4.07 -17.99
N PRO A 136 26.86 4.26 -16.70
CA PRO A 136 25.82 4.50 -15.71
C PRO A 136 25.24 5.88 -16.00
N ALA A 137 24.03 5.89 -16.56
CA ALA A 137 23.19 7.08 -16.54
C ALA A 137 23.23 7.63 -15.12
N SER A 138 23.65 8.88 -14.96
CA SER A 138 23.56 9.59 -13.69
C SER A 138 22.10 9.93 -13.43
N ILE A 139 21.31 8.90 -13.13
CA ILE A 139 20.19 9.05 -12.21
C ILE A 139 20.86 9.58 -10.95
N ARG A 140 20.70 10.87 -10.69
CA ARG A 140 20.83 11.38 -9.34
C ARG A 140 19.85 10.51 -8.56
N LYS A 141 20.38 9.46 -7.92
CA LYS A 141 19.65 8.72 -6.89
C LYS A 141 19.25 9.84 -5.95
N GLU A 142 18.00 10.30 -6.03
CA GLU A 142 17.34 10.86 -4.85
C GLU A 142 17.70 9.83 -3.81
N LYS A 143 18.50 10.20 -2.79
CA LYS A 143 18.99 9.30 -1.75
C LYS A 143 17.83 8.36 -1.48
N SER A 144 17.89 7.14 -2.02
CA SER A 144 16.89 6.14 -1.74
C SER A 144 16.97 6.11 -0.23
N SER A 145 15.89 6.51 0.44
CA SER A 145 15.81 6.38 1.87
C SER A 145 16.17 4.92 2.11
N ASN A 146 17.42 4.68 2.50
CA ASN A 146 17.98 3.35 2.55
C ASN A 146 17.30 2.74 3.76
N ILE A 147 16.21 2.04 3.50
CA ILE A 147 15.47 1.33 4.52
C ILE A 147 16.24 0.05 4.70
N GLU A 148 17.10 0.04 5.71
CA GLU A 148 17.83 -1.15 6.07
C GLU A 148 16.99 -1.91 7.08
N LEU A 149 16.55 -3.11 6.70
CA LEU A 149 15.99 -4.04 7.65
C LEU A 149 17.15 -4.52 8.53
N LEU A 150 17.21 -4.05 9.77
CA LEU A 150 18.27 -4.40 10.70
C LEU A 150 18.07 -5.83 11.20
N GLN A 151 16.89 -6.09 11.76
CA GLN A 151 16.63 -7.34 12.46
C GLN A 151 15.11 -7.58 12.60
N ILE A 152 14.72 -8.85 12.59
CA ILE A 152 13.38 -9.26 13.03
C ILE A 152 13.51 -9.74 14.46
N ARG A 153 12.80 -9.08 15.38
CA ARG A 153 12.77 -9.37 16.81
C ARG A 153 11.36 -9.84 17.19
N ARG A 154 11.24 -10.66 18.23
CA ARG A 154 9.93 -10.98 18.84
C ARG A 154 9.51 -9.93 19.86
N GLU A 155 8.21 -9.67 19.92
CA GLU A 155 7.57 -8.79 20.89
C GLU A 155 8.00 -9.06 22.33
N THR A 156 8.18 -7.99 23.10
CA THR A 156 8.48 -8.08 24.54
C THR A 156 7.24 -8.44 25.36
N PRO A 157 7.40 -9.05 26.55
CA PRO A 157 6.24 -9.33 27.40
C PRO A 157 5.47 -8.07 27.81
N GLU A 158 6.13 -6.92 27.90
CA GLU A 158 5.52 -5.62 28.20
C GLU A 158 4.67 -5.11 27.02
N GLU A 159 5.18 -5.18 25.79
CA GLU A 159 4.43 -4.82 24.57
C GLU A 159 3.23 -5.77 24.36
N HIS A 160 3.43 -7.07 24.66
CA HIS A 160 2.36 -8.07 24.57
C HIS A 160 1.20 -7.76 25.52
N GLN A 161 1.47 -7.12 26.66
CA GLN A 161 0.42 -6.66 27.57
C GLN A 161 -0.41 -5.50 26.99
N LEU A 162 0.02 -4.83 25.93
CA LEU A 162 -0.80 -3.83 25.23
C LEU A 162 -1.64 -4.52 24.13
N SER A 163 -1.02 -5.45 23.40
CA SER A 163 -1.62 -6.18 22.28
C SER A 163 -2.70 -7.19 22.72
N ARG A 164 -2.59 -7.74 23.94
CA ARG A 164 -3.55 -8.74 24.46
C ARG A 164 -4.98 -8.17 24.46
N PRO A 165 -6.01 -8.87 23.98
CA PRO A 165 -7.39 -8.40 24.11
C PRO A 165 -7.79 -8.24 25.59
N ASP A 166 -8.68 -7.29 25.91
CA ASP A 166 -9.09 -6.92 27.27
C ASP A 166 -9.77 -8.07 28.06
N GLY A 167 -10.08 -9.20 27.42
CA GLY A 167 -10.75 -10.35 28.06
C GLY A 167 -12.20 -10.07 28.44
N THR A 168 -12.81 -9.00 27.91
CA THR A 168 -14.21 -8.62 28.20
C THR A 168 -15.21 -9.65 27.70
N THR A 169 -14.87 -10.35 26.61
CA THR A 169 -15.69 -11.44 26.06
C THR A 169 -15.77 -12.60 27.05
N GLU A 170 -14.64 -13.02 27.62
CA GLU A 170 -14.58 -14.07 28.65
C GLU A 170 -15.36 -13.66 29.90
N ALA A 171 -15.21 -12.40 30.35
CA ALA A 171 -15.98 -11.85 31.47
C ALA A 171 -17.49 -11.88 31.20
N PHE A 172 -17.94 -11.54 29.99
CA PHE A 172 -19.35 -11.59 29.62
C PHE A 172 -19.90 -13.02 29.59
N ILE A 173 -19.12 -13.98 29.08
CA ILE A 173 -19.49 -15.40 29.07
C ILE A 173 -19.64 -15.93 30.50
N ILE A 174 -18.76 -15.54 31.42
CA ILE A 174 -18.89 -15.87 32.85
C ILE A 174 -20.19 -15.30 33.42
N CYS A 175 -20.52 -14.04 33.11
CA CYS A 175 -21.78 -13.42 33.56
C CYS A 175 -23.01 -14.17 33.02
N LEU A 176 -22.99 -14.55 31.73
CA LEU A 176 -24.06 -15.35 31.13
C LEU A 176 -24.18 -16.73 31.78
N ALA A 177 -23.07 -17.40 32.07
CA ALA A 177 -23.06 -18.69 32.75
C ALA A 177 -23.62 -18.59 34.18
N LEU A 178 -23.30 -17.52 34.91
CA LEU A 178 -23.90 -17.24 36.23
C LEU A 178 -25.42 -17.02 36.14
N LEU A 179 -25.90 -16.35 35.09
CA LEU A 179 -27.33 -16.18 34.85
C LEU A 179 -28.02 -17.53 34.57
N VAL A 180 -27.40 -18.40 33.77
CA VAL A 180 -27.90 -19.77 33.53
C VAL A 180 -27.95 -20.58 34.83
N LEU A 181 -26.96 -20.43 35.71
CA LEU A 181 -27.00 -21.06 37.04
C LEU A 181 -28.17 -20.55 37.88
N PHE A 182 -28.47 -19.25 37.86
CA PHE A 182 -29.65 -18.71 38.51
C PHE A 182 -30.94 -19.29 37.92
N LEU A 183 -31.08 -19.32 36.58
CA LEU A 183 -32.23 -19.89 35.90
C LEU A 183 -32.42 -21.38 36.22
N SER A 184 -31.34 -22.12 36.46
CA SER A 184 -31.43 -23.54 36.82
C SER A 184 -32.18 -23.80 38.14
N GLN A 185 -32.29 -22.79 39.03
CA GLN A 185 -33.05 -22.89 40.28
C GLN A 185 -34.57 -22.83 40.07
N LEU A 186 -35.03 -22.29 38.93
CA LEU A 186 -36.46 -22.18 38.59
C LEU A 186 -37.00 -23.42 37.87
N VAL A 187 -36.14 -24.39 37.56
CA VAL A 187 -36.43 -25.54 36.69
C VAL A 187 -36.57 -26.82 37.53
N PRO A 188 -37.46 -27.76 37.16
CA PRO A 188 -37.62 -29.03 37.85
C PRO A 188 -36.31 -29.85 37.94
N PRO A 189 -36.15 -30.68 38.99
CA PRO A 189 -34.87 -31.31 39.37
C PRO A 189 -34.28 -32.25 38.30
N GLY A 190 -35.10 -32.80 37.41
CA GLY A 190 -34.62 -33.67 36.32
C GLY A 190 -33.80 -32.94 35.25
N LEU A 191 -33.98 -31.62 35.09
CA LEU A 191 -33.28 -30.81 34.09
C LEU A 191 -32.17 -29.93 34.73
N LEU A 192 -32.12 -29.89 36.07
CA LEU A 192 -31.13 -29.13 36.83
C LEU A 192 -29.70 -29.56 36.53
N LEU A 193 -29.41 -30.87 36.58
CA LEU A 193 -28.07 -31.39 36.32
C LEU A 193 -27.58 -31.05 34.90
N TRP A 194 -28.50 -31.07 33.92
CA TRP A 194 -28.23 -30.73 32.53
C TRP A 194 -27.90 -29.26 32.30
N LEU A 195 -28.31 -28.36 33.20
CA LEU A 195 -27.98 -26.92 33.13
C LEU A 195 -26.72 -26.59 33.96
N VAL A 196 -26.60 -27.16 35.16
CA VAL A 196 -25.52 -26.83 36.10
C VAL A 196 -24.16 -27.33 35.62
N VAL A 197 -24.09 -28.58 35.13
CA VAL A 197 -22.83 -29.18 34.67
C VAL A 197 -22.19 -28.39 33.52
N PRO A 198 -22.89 -28.05 32.42
CA PRO A 198 -22.28 -27.27 31.35
C PRO A 198 -21.94 -25.84 31.78
N ALA A 199 -22.77 -25.20 32.62
CA ALA A 199 -22.49 -23.86 33.12
C ALA A 199 -21.18 -23.83 33.93
N LEU A 200 -20.93 -24.83 34.77
CA LEU A 200 -19.69 -24.94 35.54
C LEU A 200 -18.46 -25.21 34.63
N LEU A 201 -18.60 -26.05 33.61
CA LEU A 201 -17.54 -26.29 32.62
C LEU A 201 -17.18 -25.02 31.85
N VAL A 202 -18.16 -24.22 31.47
CA VAL A 202 -17.94 -22.92 30.82
C VAL A 202 -17.18 -21.96 31.75
N ILE A 203 -17.60 -21.83 33.01
CA ILE A 203 -16.94 -20.95 33.99
C ILE A 203 -15.48 -21.37 34.20
N THR A 204 -15.22 -22.65 34.43
CA THR A 204 -13.86 -23.18 34.63
C THR A 204 -12.98 -23.02 33.39
N GLY A 205 -13.53 -23.26 32.19
CA GLY A 205 -12.85 -23.03 30.92
C GLY A 205 -12.50 -21.55 30.70
N CYS A 206 -13.42 -20.62 30.99
CA CYS A 206 -13.19 -19.19 30.88
C CYS A 206 -12.15 -18.68 31.90
N LEU A 207 -12.22 -19.14 33.15
CA LEU A 207 -11.22 -18.82 34.18
C LEU A 207 -9.84 -19.31 33.75
N TRP A 208 -9.77 -20.54 33.25
CA TRP A 208 -8.52 -21.12 32.76
C TRP A 208 -7.93 -20.35 31.57
N SER A 209 -8.77 -19.90 30.63
CA SER A 209 -8.35 -19.03 29.52
C SER A 209 -7.80 -17.69 30.03
N MET A 210 -8.46 -17.08 31.00
CA MET A 210 -8.09 -15.78 31.56
C MET A 210 -6.74 -15.84 32.30
N PHE A 211 -6.50 -16.90 33.08
CA PHE A 211 -5.30 -17.09 33.89
C PHE A 211 -4.17 -17.82 33.17
N ARG A 212 -4.38 -18.35 31.96
CA ARG A 212 -3.32 -19.02 31.21
C ARG A 212 -2.20 -18.02 30.84
N PRO A 213 -0.92 -18.40 31.02
CA PRO A 213 0.20 -17.58 30.56
C PRO A 213 0.23 -17.54 29.04
N ALA A 214 0.68 -16.40 28.49
CA ALA A 214 0.89 -16.21 27.06
C ALA A 214 1.92 -17.22 26.55
N ARG A 215 1.65 -17.84 25.40
CA ARG A 215 2.58 -18.78 24.76
C ARG A 215 3.57 -18.02 23.90
N LEU A 216 4.73 -18.64 23.66
CA LEU A 216 5.76 -18.07 22.77
C LEU A 216 5.27 -17.83 21.33
N SER A 217 4.18 -18.50 20.91
CA SER A 217 3.50 -18.32 19.63
C SER A 217 2.62 -17.05 19.57
N ASP A 218 2.27 -16.48 20.71
CA ASP A 218 1.34 -15.35 20.80
C ASP A 218 2.07 -14.01 20.65
N PHE A 219 3.40 -14.01 20.74
CA PHE A 219 4.24 -12.83 20.49
C PHE A 219 4.33 -12.55 19.01
N LYS A 220 3.98 -11.32 18.62
CA LYS A 220 4.07 -10.88 17.23
C LYS A 220 5.53 -10.64 16.81
N GLU A 221 5.75 -10.70 15.50
CA GLU A 221 7.05 -10.38 14.90
C GLU A 221 7.17 -8.88 14.68
N ILE A 222 8.22 -8.30 15.24
CA ILE A 222 8.56 -6.89 15.14
C ILE A 222 9.71 -6.74 14.14
N HIS A 223 9.49 -5.88 13.16
CA HIS A 223 10.48 -5.56 12.14
C HIS A 223 11.22 -4.30 12.55
N CYS A 224 12.52 -4.44 12.88
CA CYS A 224 13.40 -3.33 13.17
C CYS A 224 13.96 -2.79 11.85
N MET A 225 13.52 -1.60 11.46
CA MET A 225 13.93 -0.95 10.23
C MET A 225 14.65 0.36 10.54
N ARG A 226 15.72 0.65 9.82
CA ARG A 226 16.43 1.93 9.89
C ARG A 226 16.10 2.73 8.66
N GLY A 227 15.64 3.97 8.83
CA GLY A 227 15.38 4.84 7.71
C GLY A 227 14.87 6.22 8.10
N LEU A 228 14.46 6.99 7.10
CA LEU A 228 14.02 8.37 7.24
C LEU A 228 12.48 8.42 7.15
N PRO A 229 11.76 8.63 8.27
CA PRO A 229 10.32 8.83 8.21
C PRO A 229 10.05 10.17 7.50
N LYS A 230 9.25 10.13 6.44
CA LYS A 230 8.81 11.30 5.68
C LYS A 230 7.32 11.48 5.88
N ARG A 231 6.91 12.73 6.10
CA ARG A 231 5.50 13.13 6.13
C ARG A 231 5.02 13.34 4.70
N TRP A 232 4.00 12.60 4.28
CA TRP A 232 3.29 12.83 3.04
C TRP A 232 2.06 13.68 3.32
N GLY A 233 1.97 14.82 2.63
CA GLY A 233 0.80 15.68 2.66
C GLY A 233 0.26 15.85 1.25
N LEU A 234 -1.05 15.69 1.08
CA LEU A 234 -1.73 16.16 -0.11
C LEU A 234 -1.81 17.69 0.00
N PHE A 235 -1.11 18.39 -0.89
CA PHE A 235 -1.12 19.86 -0.91
C PHE A 235 -2.55 20.36 -1.14
N GLY A 236 -3.10 21.14 -0.21
CA GLY A 236 -4.37 21.87 -0.38
C GLY A 236 -5.44 21.63 0.68
N GLU A 237 -5.28 20.66 1.58
CA GLU A 237 -6.27 20.39 2.63
C GLU A 237 -5.84 21.01 3.96
N SER A 238 -6.69 21.87 4.51
CA SER A 238 -6.44 22.69 5.71
C SER A 238 -6.48 21.91 7.02
N ASN A 239 -6.85 20.62 7.00
CA ASN A 239 -6.77 19.71 8.13
C ASN A 239 -5.47 18.89 8.09
N GLN A 240 -4.40 19.49 8.61
CA GLN A 240 -3.08 18.87 8.77
C GLN A 240 -3.03 17.65 9.72
N GLU A 241 -4.14 17.26 10.34
CA GLU A 241 -4.20 16.13 11.29
C GLU A 241 -4.11 14.75 10.61
N GLN A 242 -4.40 14.65 9.31
CA GLN A 242 -4.38 13.39 8.54
C GLN A 242 -3.18 13.28 7.59
N SER A 243 -2.02 13.77 8.00
CA SER A 243 -0.81 13.54 7.22
C SER A 243 -0.28 12.13 7.46
N ASN A 244 -0.33 11.29 6.43
CA ASN A 244 0.27 9.96 6.49
C ASN A 244 1.79 10.10 6.57
N ILE A 245 2.39 9.50 7.61
CA ILE A 245 3.84 9.43 7.73
C ILE A 245 4.24 8.08 7.15
N SER A 246 5.21 8.07 6.23
CA SER A 246 5.68 6.83 5.63
C SER A 246 7.20 6.69 5.74
N LEU A 247 7.63 5.44 5.86
CA LEU A 247 9.01 5.03 5.72
C LEU A 247 9.18 4.45 4.31
N GLY A 248 9.60 5.31 3.37
CA GLY A 248 9.70 4.96 1.95
C GLY A 248 8.35 4.59 1.34
N VAL A 249 8.07 3.29 1.24
CA VAL A 249 6.82 2.73 0.65
C VAL A 249 5.84 2.24 1.73
N ILE A 250 6.28 2.16 2.99
CA ILE A 250 5.46 1.62 4.08
C ILE A 250 4.87 2.78 4.86
N ASP A 251 3.54 2.86 4.90
CA ASP A 251 2.84 3.83 5.75
C ASP A 251 2.92 3.40 7.22
N LEU A 252 3.34 4.34 8.07
CA LEU A 252 3.50 4.16 9.51
C LEU A 252 2.23 4.61 10.22
N HIS A 253 1.67 3.73 11.04
CA HIS A 253 0.57 4.09 11.93
C HIS A 253 1.09 4.38 13.34
N TYR A 254 0.89 5.62 13.77
CA TYR A 254 1.31 6.12 15.07
C TYR A 254 0.09 6.32 15.98
N PRO A 255 0.23 6.12 17.30
CA PRO A 255 -0.79 6.53 18.25
C PRO A 255 -1.00 8.05 18.24
N ASP A 256 -2.24 8.50 18.42
CA ASP A 256 -2.61 9.92 18.33
C ASP A 256 -1.81 10.80 19.31
N TYR A 257 -1.54 10.28 20.52
CA TYR A 257 -0.82 11.00 21.57
C TYR A 257 0.69 11.16 21.28
N TRP A 258 1.24 10.40 20.30
CA TRP A 258 2.63 10.56 19.86
C TRP A 258 2.79 11.67 18.79
N MET A 259 1.71 12.10 18.13
CA MET A 259 1.74 13.13 17.06
C MET A 259 2.62 14.37 17.34
N PRO A 260 2.52 15.04 18.50
CA PRO A 260 3.32 16.24 18.74
C PRO A 260 4.83 15.96 18.88
N TYR A 261 5.22 14.76 19.32
CA TYR A 261 6.61 14.42 19.61
C TYR A 261 7.38 13.92 18.38
N ILE A 262 6.68 13.44 17.35
CA ILE A 262 7.29 12.87 16.14
C ILE A 262 8.03 13.94 15.30
N GLN A 263 7.65 15.22 15.43
CA GLN A 263 8.24 16.33 14.66
C GLN A 263 9.76 16.45 14.83
N HIS A 264 10.30 16.05 15.98
CA HIS A 264 11.73 16.16 16.24
C HIS A 264 12.57 15.13 15.43
N ASP A 265 11.98 13.97 15.12
CA ASP A 265 12.65 12.83 14.51
C ASP A 265 12.31 12.66 13.02
N LEU A 266 11.32 13.40 12.52
CA LEU A 266 10.98 13.49 11.11
C LEU A 266 12.17 14.02 10.27
N GLY A 267 12.50 13.30 9.20
CA GLY A 267 13.60 13.67 8.30
C GLY A 267 15.01 13.36 8.79
N LYS A 268 15.18 12.70 9.95
CA LYS A 268 16.46 12.15 10.42
C LYS A 268 16.51 10.63 10.21
N GLU A 269 17.70 10.07 10.03
CA GLU A 269 17.87 8.60 10.00
C GLU A 269 17.64 8.08 11.42
N THR A 270 16.53 7.36 11.60
CA THR A 270 16.13 6.80 12.89
C THR A 270 15.81 5.32 12.77
N GLU A 271 16.06 4.58 13.84
CA GLU A 271 15.60 3.20 13.99
C GLU A 271 14.12 3.21 14.37
N ILE A 272 13.32 2.43 13.66
CA ILE A 272 11.87 2.34 13.82
C ILE A 272 11.51 0.86 13.89
N ASP A 273 10.85 0.47 14.98
CA ASP A 273 10.36 -0.88 15.19
C ASP A 273 8.87 -0.92 14.86
N ILE A 274 8.47 -1.84 13.99
CA ILE A 274 7.11 -1.91 13.46
C ILE A 274 6.52 -3.31 13.60
N ASP A 275 5.26 -3.37 14.02
CA ASP A 275 4.47 -4.61 13.98
C ASP A 275 4.12 -5.02 12.53
N THR A 276 3.73 -6.28 12.35
CA THR A 276 3.03 -6.81 11.17
C THR A 276 1.88 -5.93 10.68
N GLU A 277 1.16 -5.25 11.58
CA GLU A 277 0.06 -4.32 11.27
C GLU A 277 0.53 -2.89 10.89
N ARG A 278 1.83 -2.67 10.68
CA ARG A 278 2.44 -1.36 10.39
C ARG A 278 2.31 -0.32 11.52
N ARG A 279 2.00 -0.77 12.73
CA ARG A 279 1.98 0.08 13.93
C ARG A 279 3.40 0.29 14.43
N VAL A 280 3.74 1.53 14.73
CA VAL A 280 5.07 1.86 15.26
C VAL A 280 5.10 1.56 16.76
N ILE A 281 6.05 0.71 17.15
CA ILE A 281 6.26 0.28 18.53
C ILE A 281 7.37 1.12 19.17
N ARG A 282 8.38 1.49 18.40
CA ARG A 282 9.48 2.33 18.85
C ARG A 282 9.97 3.19 17.71
N GLN A 283 10.32 4.44 18.03
CA GLN A 283 11.01 5.36 17.15
C GLN A 283 12.18 6.01 17.89
N GLY A 284 13.39 5.70 17.42
CA GLY A 284 14.63 6.29 17.92
C GLY A 284 14.89 6.01 19.40
N ARG A 285 15.24 7.09 20.12
CA ARG A 285 15.69 7.03 21.51
C ARG A 285 14.60 7.33 22.54
N PHE A 286 13.61 8.15 22.20
CA PHE A 286 12.69 8.71 23.18
C PHE A 286 11.26 8.17 23.08
N LEU A 287 10.87 7.65 21.92
CA LEU A 287 9.53 7.12 21.69
C LEU A 287 9.63 5.60 21.69
N SER A 288 9.20 4.96 22.77
CA SER A 288 9.11 3.49 22.83
C SER A 288 7.88 3.09 23.65
N LEU A 289 7.04 2.22 23.08
CA LEU A 289 5.89 1.67 23.79
C LEU A 289 6.34 0.80 24.97
N HIS A 290 7.51 0.18 24.87
CA HIS A 290 8.09 -0.62 25.95
C HIS A 290 8.37 0.22 27.20
N ASP A 291 9.06 1.37 27.06
CA ASP A 291 9.33 2.25 28.19
C ASP A 291 8.05 2.88 28.73
N GLU A 292 7.12 3.23 27.83
CA GLU A 292 5.80 3.76 28.21
C GLU A 292 5.00 2.75 29.04
N CYS A 293 4.95 1.48 28.65
CA CYS A 293 4.25 0.45 29.42
C CYS A 293 4.89 0.19 30.79
N ARG A 294 6.21 0.38 30.89
CA ARG A 294 6.95 0.21 32.15
C ARG A 294 6.69 1.34 33.12
N GLU A 295 6.65 2.58 32.64
CA GLU A 295 6.41 3.77 33.45
C GLU A 295 4.91 3.98 33.72
N PHE A 296 4.05 3.64 32.76
CA PHE A 296 2.59 3.81 32.78
C PHE A 296 1.86 2.50 32.47
N PRO A 297 1.76 1.57 33.44
CA PRO A 297 1.08 0.30 33.21
C PRO A 297 -0.42 0.51 32.95
N VAL A 298 -0.91 -0.01 31.82
CA VAL A 298 -2.31 0.11 31.43
C VAL A 298 -3.21 -0.68 32.39
N GLN A 299 -4.03 0.02 33.18
CA GLN A 299 -5.00 -0.61 34.07
C GLN A 299 -6.26 -1.03 33.30
N ARG A 300 -6.41 -2.34 33.03
CA ARG A 300 -7.58 -2.92 32.36
C ARG A 300 -8.75 -3.13 33.33
N TRP A 301 -9.46 -2.05 33.67
CA TRP A 301 -10.58 -2.07 34.62
C TRP A 301 -11.89 -2.61 34.04
N ARG A 302 -12.07 -2.54 32.71
CA ARG A 302 -13.33 -2.89 32.02
C ARG A 302 -13.80 -4.31 32.32
N LYS A 303 -12.89 -5.28 32.29
CA LYS A 303 -13.22 -6.69 32.62
C LYS A 303 -13.75 -6.83 34.06
N ASN A 304 -13.13 -6.13 35.01
CA ASN A 304 -13.52 -6.18 36.41
C ASN A 304 -14.86 -5.49 36.62
N ALA A 305 -15.12 -4.39 35.90
CA ALA A 305 -16.41 -3.71 35.92
C ALA A 305 -17.54 -4.58 35.36
N VAL A 306 -17.31 -5.31 34.26
CA VAL A 306 -18.28 -6.25 33.70
C VAL A 306 -18.57 -7.39 34.67
N LEU A 307 -17.53 -7.99 35.26
CA LEU A 307 -17.69 -9.05 36.26
C LEU A 307 -18.44 -8.56 37.50
N ALA A 308 -18.08 -7.38 38.03
CA ALA A 308 -18.75 -6.79 39.18
C ALA A 308 -20.22 -6.47 38.88
N GLY A 309 -20.51 -5.88 37.71
CA GLY A 309 -21.88 -5.58 37.28
C GLY A 309 -22.72 -6.85 37.10
N GLY A 310 -22.17 -7.88 36.46
CA GLY A 310 -22.84 -9.17 36.27
C GLY A 310 -23.10 -9.91 37.60
N ALA A 311 -22.12 -9.94 38.49
CA ALA A 311 -22.28 -10.53 39.82
C ALA A 311 -23.33 -9.79 40.67
N LEU A 312 -23.32 -8.45 40.64
CA LEU A 312 -24.29 -7.62 41.34
C LEU A 312 -25.72 -7.85 40.82
N LEU A 313 -25.89 -8.00 39.50
CA LEU A 313 -27.19 -8.31 38.90
C LEU A 313 -27.73 -9.64 39.41
N VAL A 314 -26.91 -10.70 39.39
CA VAL A 314 -27.33 -12.03 39.86
C VAL A 314 -27.66 -12.02 41.35
N LEU A 315 -26.90 -11.29 42.17
CA LEU A 315 -27.18 -11.13 43.60
C LEU A 315 -28.53 -10.44 43.84
N ILE A 316 -28.86 -9.39 43.09
CA ILE A 316 -30.17 -8.72 43.20
C ILE A 316 -31.30 -9.68 42.83
N MET A 317 -31.15 -10.44 41.74
CA MET A 317 -32.15 -11.43 41.33
C MET A 317 -32.35 -12.49 42.42
N MET A 318 -31.27 -13.03 42.98
CA MET A 318 -31.33 -14.04 44.04
C MET A 318 -31.94 -13.49 45.34
N ALA A 319 -31.63 -12.26 45.72
CA ALA A 319 -32.23 -11.60 46.88
C ALA A 319 -33.73 -11.33 46.69
N SER A 320 -34.15 -10.93 45.48
CA SER A 320 -35.58 -10.75 45.17
C SER A 320 -36.34 -12.07 45.17
N TRP A 321 -35.72 -13.15 44.67
CA TRP A 321 -36.33 -14.48 44.62
C TRP A 321 -36.54 -15.07 46.02
N SER A 322 -35.50 -15.08 46.85
CA SER A 322 -35.61 -15.54 48.24
C SER A 322 -36.63 -14.74 49.06
N ARG A 323 -36.69 -13.42 48.85
CA ARG A 323 -37.72 -12.57 49.46
C ARG A 323 -39.14 -12.93 49.00
N TRP A 324 -39.30 -13.25 47.72
CA TRP A 324 -40.58 -13.68 47.15
C TRP A 324 -41.04 -15.03 47.73
N GLU A 325 -40.15 -16.01 47.83
CA GLU A 325 -40.42 -17.30 48.49
C GLU A 325 -40.81 -17.13 49.96
N CYS A 326 -40.13 -16.25 50.71
CA CYS A 326 -40.49 -15.95 52.11
C CYS A 326 -41.84 -15.20 52.26
N LEU A 327 -42.34 -14.53 51.22
CA LEU A 327 -43.65 -13.87 51.26
C LEU A 327 -44.81 -14.80 50.88
N LEU A 328 -44.51 -15.93 50.24
CA LEU A 328 -45.47 -16.94 49.78
C LEU A 328 -45.70 -18.08 50.77
N ASN A 329 -44.79 -18.28 51.73
CA ASN A 329 -44.90 -19.23 52.85
C ASN A 329 -45.38 -18.56 54.13
#